data_AF-U6DHG5-F1
#
_entry.id   AF-U6DHG5-F1
#
_cell.length_a   1.000
_cell.length_b   1.000
_cell.length_c   1.000
_cell.angle_alpha   90.00
_cell.angle_beta   90.00
_cell.angle_gamma   90.00
#
_symmetry.space_group_name_H-M   'P 1'
#
loop_
_entity.id
_entity.type
_entity.pdbx_description
1 polymer ?
#
loop_
_entity_poly.entity_id
_entity_poly.type
_entity_poly.pdbx_seq_one_letter_code
_entity_poly.pdbx_strand_id
1 'polypeptide(L)'
;GNLDIIVSFPGGESLRGFILVTVLVEKAAVPGIKALTQGVNAILQRSQNSLLQALQQLRLSIQDITRTLGQMHDYVDPDIFYAVIRIFLSGWKDNPAMPVGLIYEGVSTAPLQYSGGSAAQSSVLHAFDEFLGIRHSKESADFLHRMREYMPPSHKAFIEEIHSSPSLRDHILSSANVQLRTAYNQCVEALADLRSYHIAVVTKYLITAATKAKGRRPNHLPGPSQALEERGTGGTIVLSFLKSVRDKTLEAVLPQND
;
A
#
# COMPACT_ATOMS: atom_id res chain seq x y z
N GLY A 1 8.57 -22.39 7.98
CA GLY A 1 7.44 -21.61 8.53
C GLY A 1 6.20 -22.48 8.61
N ASN A 2 5.16 -22.05 9.32
CA ASN A 2 3.90 -22.81 9.51
C ASN A 2 2.75 -22.31 8.61
N LEU A 3 3.08 -21.77 7.43
CA LEU A 3 2.12 -21.25 6.44
C LEU A 3 2.57 -21.66 5.03
N ASP A 4 1.62 -21.85 4.13
CA ASP A 4 1.87 -22.11 2.71
C ASP A 4 0.79 -21.51 1.81
N ILE A 5 1.11 -21.36 0.51
CA ILE A 5 0.19 -20.86 -0.51
C ILE A 5 -0.68 -22.00 -1.06
N ILE A 6 -1.91 -21.67 -1.46
CA ILE A 6 -2.85 -22.65 -2.05
C ILE A 6 -2.61 -22.79 -3.57
N VAL A 7 -2.29 -21.68 -4.24
CA VAL A 7 -2.10 -21.61 -5.69
C VAL A 7 -0.74 -20.99 -5.99
N SER A 8 -0.01 -21.57 -6.93
CA SER A 8 1.30 -21.10 -7.38
C SER A 8 1.32 -20.75 -8.87
N PHE A 9 1.96 -19.64 -9.19
CA PHE A 9 2.42 -19.29 -10.54
C PHE A 9 3.93 -19.54 -10.66
N PRO A 10 4.52 -19.43 -11.85
CA PRO A 10 5.98 -19.40 -11.99
C PRO A 10 6.63 -18.35 -11.08
N GLY A 11 7.76 -18.72 -10.47
CA GLY A 11 8.47 -17.91 -9.48
C GLY A 11 8.94 -18.69 -8.25
N GLY A 12 8.49 -19.94 -8.08
CA GLY A 12 8.97 -20.87 -7.05
C GLY A 12 8.92 -20.28 -5.64
N GLU A 13 10.00 -20.49 -4.87
CA GLU A 13 10.10 -19.96 -3.50
C GLU A 13 10.00 -18.43 -3.43
N SER A 14 10.41 -17.69 -4.46
CA SER A 14 10.26 -16.23 -4.47
C SER A 14 8.81 -15.79 -4.57
N LEU A 15 7.96 -16.53 -5.32
CA LEU A 15 6.52 -16.25 -5.35
C LEU A 15 5.90 -16.55 -3.99
N ARG A 16 6.23 -17.73 -3.45
CA ARG A 16 5.77 -18.14 -2.13
C ARG A 16 6.16 -17.12 -1.07
N GLY A 17 7.41 -16.68 -1.07
CA GLY A 17 7.93 -15.62 -0.21
C GLY A 17 7.17 -14.30 -0.39
N PHE A 18 6.96 -13.85 -1.63
CA PHE A 18 6.25 -12.61 -1.91
C PHE A 18 4.81 -12.63 -1.34
N ILE A 19 4.06 -13.71 -1.60
CA ILE A 19 2.68 -13.84 -1.12
C ILE A 19 2.62 -14.00 0.41
N LEU A 20 3.49 -14.80 1.01
CA LEU A 20 3.46 -15.00 2.46
C LEU A 20 3.91 -13.75 3.22
N VAL A 21 4.92 -13.02 2.74
CA VAL A 21 5.34 -11.76 3.38
C VAL A 21 4.23 -10.71 3.29
N THR A 22 3.51 -10.57 2.16
CA THR A 22 2.36 -9.64 2.11
C THR A 22 1.25 -10.03 3.08
N VAL A 23 0.93 -11.31 3.23
CA VAL A 23 -0.03 -11.79 4.25
C VAL A 23 0.45 -11.47 5.66
N LEU A 24 1.74 -11.63 5.95
CA LEU A 24 2.31 -11.30 7.26
C LEU A 24 2.26 -9.78 7.53
N VAL A 25 2.47 -8.95 6.52
CA VAL A 25 2.31 -7.49 6.58
C VAL A 25 0.87 -7.13 6.97
N GLU A 26 -0.14 -7.73 6.32
CA GLU A 26 -1.55 -7.53 6.67
C GLU A 26 -1.88 -8.04 8.09
N LYS A 27 -1.31 -9.17 8.50
CA LYS A 27 -1.45 -9.70 9.87
C LYS A 27 -0.85 -8.74 10.90
N ALA A 28 0.32 -8.16 10.64
CA ALA A 28 0.97 -7.20 11.52
C ALA A 28 0.16 -5.90 11.70
N ALA A 29 -0.75 -5.61 10.76
CA ALA A 29 -1.65 -4.47 10.83
C ALA A 29 -2.86 -4.65 11.76
N VAL A 30 -3.17 -5.88 12.18
CA VAL A 30 -4.38 -6.17 12.98
C VAL A 30 -4.49 -5.32 14.25
N PRO A 31 -3.43 -5.12 15.06
CA PRO A 31 -3.50 -4.22 16.21
C PRO A 31 -3.81 -2.77 15.81
N GLY A 32 -3.26 -2.30 14.69
CA GLY A 32 -3.52 -0.98 14.13
C GLY A 32 -4.98 -0.81 13.71
N ILE A 33 -5.58 -1.80 13.03
CA ILE A 33 -7.01 -1.77 12.67
C ILE A 33 -7.90 -1.67 13.91
N LYS A 34 -7.61 -2.45 14.96
CA LYS A 34 -8.34 -2.36 16.24
C LYS A 34 -8.17 -0.97 16.88
N ALA A 35 -6.99 -0.39 16.76
CA ALA A 35 -6.71 0.94 17.27
C ALA A 35 -7.51 2.03 16.53
N LEU A 36 -7.82 1.88 15.24
CA LEU A 36 -8.69 2.82 14.53
C LEU A 36 -10.08 2.86 15.15
N THR A 37 -10.70 1.69 15.37
CA THR A 37 -12.02 1.58 16.00
C THR A 37 -12.01 2.13 17.43
N GLN A 38 -10.95 1.86 18.21
CA GLN A 38 -10.80 2.43 19.54
C GLN A 38 -10.64 3.96 19.50
N GLY A 39 -9.87 4.48 18.55
CA GLY A 39 -9.65 5.91 18.36
C GLY A 39 -10.92 6.65 17.99
N VAL A 40 -11.70 6.13 17.03
CA VAL A 40 -13.01 6.71 16.65
C VAL A 40 -13.94 6.77 17.86
N ASN A 41 -14.08 5.67 18.61
CA ASN A 41 -14.90 5.64 19.82
C ASN A 41 -14.39 6.61 20.90
N ALA A 42 -13.07 6.72 21.07
CA ALA A 42 -12.47 7.62 22.04
C ALA A 42 -12.74 9.10 21.72
N ILE A 43 -12.76 9.48 20.42
CA ILE A 43 -13.14 10.83 19.99
C ILE A 43 -14.61 11.10 20.34
N LEU A 44 -15.52 10.17 20.01
CA LEU A 44 -16.96 10.29 20.29
C LEU A 44 -17.25 10.44 21.79
N GLN A 45 -16.52 9.68 22.62
CA GLN A 45 -16.65 9.70 24.08
C GLN A 45 -15.81 10.79 24.75
N ARG A 46 -15.02 11.56 23.98
CA ARG A 46 -14.06 12.56 24.47
C ARG A 46 -13.04 12.01 25.48
N SER A 47 -12.66 10.74 25.34
CA SER A 47 -11.67 10.08 26.19
C SER A 47 -10.25 10.32 25.68
N GLN A 48 -9.55 11.28 26.27
CA GLN A 48 -8.17 11.59 25.89
C GLN A 48 -7.20 10.43 26.14
N ASN A 49 -7.36 9.72 27.26
CA ASN A 49 -6.50 8.58 27.61
C ASN A 49 -6.67 7.40 26.63
N SER A 50 -7.91 7.06 26.29
CA SER A 50 -8.18 5.99 25.32
C SER A 50 -7.69 6.37 23.93
N LEU A 51 -7.82 7.64 23.53
CA LEU A 51 -7.30 8.13 22.26
C LEU A 51 -5.77 8.05 22.21
N LEU A 52 -5.09 8.42 23.29
CA LEU A 52 -3.64 8.32 23.40
C LEU A 52 -3.15 6.87 23.25
N GLN A 53 -3.81 5.93 23.94
CA GLN A 53 -3.51 4.50 23.83
C GLN A 53 -3.73 3.98 22.41
N ALA A 54 -4.82 4.38 21.76
CA ALA A 54 -5.10 4.00 20.38
C ALA A 54 -4.01 4.51 19.42
N LEU A 55 -3.60 5.78 19.52
CA LEU A 55 -2.52 6.33 18.70
C LEU A 55 -1.18 5.61 18.94
N GLN A 56 -0.83 5.33 20.20
CA GLN A 56 0.38 4.58 20.52
C GLN A 56 0.36 3.17 19.92
N GLN A 57 -0.78 2.48 19.99
CA GLN A 57 -0.94 1.15 19.41
C GLN A 57 -0.91 1.17 17.88
N LEU A 58 -1.49 2.19 17.25
CA LEU A 58 -1.43 2.41 15.80
C LEU A 58 0.02 2.60 15.35
N ARG A 59 0.77 3.47 16.01
CA ARG A 59 2.20 3.70 15.73
C ARG A 59 3.00 2.40 15.78
N LEU A 60 2.84 1.62 16.86
CA LEU A 60 3.56 0.34 17.02
C LEU A 60 3.18 -0.64 15.91
N SER A 61 1.90 -0.73 15.55
CA SER A 61 1.45 -1.60 14.45
C SER A 61 2.06 -1.17 13.10
N ILE A 62 2.14 0.13 12.81
CA ILE A 62 2.79 0.63 11.59
C ILE A 62 4.28 0.26 11.57
N GLN A 63 4.97 0.37 12.70
CA GLN A 63 6.37 -0.05 12.82
C GLN A 63 6.53 -1.56 12.60
N ASP A 64 5.60 -2.39 13.10
CA ASP A 64 5.60 -3.84 12.90
C ASP A 64 5.36 -4.22 11.43
N ILE A 65 4.46 -3.52 10.75
CA ILE A 65 4.24 -3.64 9.30
C ILE A 65 5.56 -3.37 8.56
N THR A 66 6.24 -2.27 8.86
CA THR A 66 7.53 -1.93 8.23
C THR A 66 8.59 -3.01 8.46
N ARG A 67 8.74 -3.50 9.70
CA ARG A 67 9.68 -4.58 10.03
C ARG A 67 9.35 -5.86 9.26
N THR A 68 8.07 -6.21 9.18
CA THR A 68 7.59 -7.39 8.48
C THR A 68 7.81 -7.29 6.97
N LEU A 69 7.58 -6.11 6.39
CA LEU A 69 7.87 -5.85 4.97
C LEU A 69 9.35 -6.09 4.64
N GLY A 70 10.25 -5.88 5.61
CA GLY A 70 11.68 -6.15 5.41
C GLY A 70 12.04 -7.60 5.14
N GLN A 71 11.19 -8.55 5.53
CA GLN A 71 11.35 -9.97 5.21
C GLN A 71 11.29 -10.25 3.70
N MET A 72 10.81 -9.30 2.88
CA MET A 72 10.93 -9.39 1.42
C MET A 72 12.37 -9.66 0.99
N HIS A 73 13.35 -9.08 1.68
CA HIS A 73 14.76 -9.26 1.37
C HIS A 73 15.29 -10.68 1.57
N ASP A 74 14.67 -11.44 2.47
CA ASP A 74 15.11 -12.80 2.80
C ASP A 74 14.43 -13.85 1.92
N TYR A 75 13.18 -13.58 1.51
CA TYR A 75 12.34 -14.59 0.85
C TYR A 75 12.04 -14.32 -0.62
N VAL A 76 12.41 -13.15 -1.16
CA VAL A 76 12.10 -12.79 -2.54
C VAL A 76 13.38 -12.41 -3.27
N ASP A 77 13.71 -13.17 -4.31
CA ASP A 77 14.75 -12.80 -5.26
C ASP A 77 14.28 -11.66 -6.19
N PRO A 78 15.01 -10.53 -6.26
CA PRO A 78 14.64 -9.39 -7.11
C PRO A 78 14.58 -9.69 -8.61
N ASP A 79 15.48 -10.52 -9.13
CA ASP A 79 15.53 -10.87 -10.54
C ASP A 79 14.33 -11.76 -10.89
N ILE A 80 13.96 -12.71 -10.02
CA ILE A 80 12.76 -13.57 -10.20
C ILE A 80 11.48 -12.74 -10.09
N PHE A 81 11.39 -11.83 -9.11
CA PHE A 81 10.23 -10.95 -8.97
C PHE A 81 10.00 -10.14 -10.25
N TYR A 82 11.06 -9.52 -10.76
CA TYR A 82 10.99 -8.67 -11.94
C TYR A 82 10.74 -9.44 -13.24
N ALA A 83 11.45 -10.55 -13.45
CA ALA A 83 11.40 -11.26 -14.73
C ALA A 83 10.24 -12.25 -14.83
N VAL A 84 9.68 -12.70 -13.70
CA VAL A 84 8.69 -13.78 -13.67
C VAL A 84 7.42 -13.34 -12.95
N ILE A 85 7.50 -13.08 -11.64
CA ILE A 85 6.30 -12.91 -10.80
C ILE A 85 5.44 -11.74 -11.26
N ARG A 86 6.03 -10.57 -11.51
CA ARG A 86 5.27 -9.36 -11.86
C ARG A 86 4.46 -9.50 -13.14
N ILE A 87 4.85 -10.40 -14.05
CA ILE A 87 4.14 -10.66 -15.30
C ILE A 87 2.75 -11.23 -14.99
N PHE A 88 2.67 -12.21 -14.10
CA PHE A 88 1.41 -12.83 -13.69
C PHE A 88 0.54 -11.92 -12.83
N LEU A 89 1.12 -10.89 -12.21
CA LEU A 89 0.39 -9.91 -11.40
C LEU A 89 -0.06 -8.68 -12.22
N SER A 90 0.39 -8.54 -13.46
CA SER A 90 -0.01 -7.43 -14.33
C SER A 90 -1.42 -7.60 -14.85
N GLY A 91 -2.19 -6.51 -14.84
CA GLY A 91 -3.51 -6.46 -15.45
C GLY A 91 -3.45 -5.99 -16.89
N TRP A 92 -4.60 -5.64 -17.45
CA TRP A 92 -4.77 -5.16 -18.83
C TRP A 92 -5.43 -3.78 -18.91
N LYS A 93 -5.50 -3.05 -17.79
CA LYS A 93 -5.74 -1.60 -17.75
C LYS A 93 -4.41 -0.87 -17.78
N ASP A 94 -4.31 0.16 -18.63
CA ASP A 94 -3.09 0.95 -18.80
C ASP A 94 -1.86 0.09 -19.17
N ASN A 95 -2.08 -1.09 -19.76
CA ASN A 95 -1.06 -2.05 -20.18
C ASN A 95 -0.90 -2.03 -21.71
N PRO A 96 0.25 -1.58 -22.24
CA PRO A 96 0.45 -1.49 -23.69
C PRO A 96 0.50 -2.83 -24.42
N ALA A 97 0.72 -3.95 -23.72
CA ALA A 97 0.61 -5.29 -24.32
C ALA A 97 -0.85 -5.68 -24.63
N MET A 98 -1.81 -5.07 -23.93
CA MET A 98 -3.26 -5.29 -24.08
C MET A 98 -3.97 -3.92 -24.11
N PRO A 99 -3.70 -3.08 -25.12
CA PRO A 99 -4.05 -1.65 -25.08
C PRO A 99 -5.56 -1.40 -25.04
N VAL A 100 -6.35 -2.34 -25.58
CA VAL A 100 -7.81 -2.28 -25.57
C VAL A 100 -8.43 -2.98 -24.36
N GLY A 101 -7.66 -3.72 -23.56
CA GLY A 101 -8.17 -4.59 -22.50
C GLY A 101 -8.33 -6.05 -22.94
N LEU A 102 -9.03 -6.84 -22.13
CA LEU A 102 -9.25 -8.28 -22.33
C LEU A 102 -10.73 -8.57 -22.65
N ILE A 103 -10.99 -9.40 -23.66
CA ILE A 103 -12.34 -9.88 -23.97
C ILE A 103 -12.68 -11.01 -22.99
N TYR A 104 -13.82 -10.86 -22.31
CA TYR A 104 -14.39 -11.91 -21.47
C TYR A 104 -15.49 -12.60 -22.25
N GLU A 105 -15.11 -13.63 -23.01
CA GLU A 105 -16.03 -14.39 -23.86
C GLU A 105 -17.24 -14.91 -23.06
N GLY A 106 -18.45 -14.71 -23.61
CA GLY A 106 -19.70 -15.05 -22.94
C GLY A 106 -20.18 -14.07 -21.86
N VAL A 107 -19.36 -13.07 -21.49
CA VAL A 107 -19.72 -12.05 -20.48
C VAL A 107 -19.83 -10.66 -21.10
N SER A 108 -18.86 -10.27 -21.93
CA SER A 108 -18.82 -8.97 -22.60
C SER A 108 -18.28 -9.08 -24.01
N THR A 109 -18.99 -8.46 -24.96
CA THR A 109 -18.53 -8.33 -26.35
C THR A 109 -17.48 -7.23 -26.51
N ALA A 110 -17.45 -6.25 -25.60
CA ALA A 110 -16.42 -5.23 -25.54
C ALA A 110 -15.25 -5.68 -24.62
N PRO A 111 -13.99 -5.39 -24.98
CA PRO A 111 -12.86 -5.60 -24.08
C PRO A 111 -13.02 -4.82 -22.76
N LEU A 112 -12.75 -5.48 -21.64
CA LEU A 112 -12.79 -4.88 -20.31
C LEU A 112 -11.37 -4.57 -19.84
N GLN A 113 -11.21 -3.50 -19.04
CA GLN A 113 -9.92 -3.04 -18.54
C GLN A 113 -9.86 -3.12 -17.01
N TYR A 114 -9.03 -4.03 -16.50
CA TYR A 114 -8.79 -4.18 -15.07
C TYR A 114 -7.30 -4.04 -14.72
N SER A 115 -7.04 -3.33 -13.61
CA SER A 115 -5.70 -3.15 -13.06
C SER A 115 -5.16 -4.47 -12.51
N GLY A 116 -3.84 -4.62 -12.56
CA GLY A 116 -3.17 -5.76 -11.92
C GLY A 116 -3.12 -5.63 -10.41
N GLY A 117 -2.60 -6.68 -9.77
CA GLY A 117 -2.44 -6.74 -8.32
C GLY A 117 -1.43 -5.70 -7.84
N SER A 118 -1.78 -4.90 -6.83
CA SER A 118 -0.84 -3.93 -6.24
C SER A 118 -1.09 -3.72 -4.75
N ALA A 119 -0.06 -3.24 -4.02
CA ALA A 119 -0.19 -2.90 -2.61
C ALA A 119 -1.25 -1.80 -2.34
N ALA A 120 -1.61 -1.01 -3.36
CA ALA A 120 -2.66 -0.01 -3.27
C ALA A 120 -4.07 -0.62 -3.17
N GLN A 121 -4.21 -1.95 -3.30
CA GLN A 121 -5.47 -2.66 -3.04
C GLN A 121 -5.57 -3.14 -1.58
N SER A 122 -4.52 -2.94 -0.76
CA SER A 122 -4.59 -3.20 0.68
C SER A 122 -5.50 -2.20 1.37
N SER A 123 -6.56 -2.67 2.04
CA SER A 123 -7.48 -1.81 2.77
C SER A 123 -6.85 -1.14 3.99
N VAL A 124 -5.81 -1.75 4.57
CA VAL A 124 -5.12 -1.26 5.77
C VAL A 124 -4.57 0.15 5.56
N LEU A 125 -3.83 0.36 4.47
CA LEU A 125 -3.18 1.65 4.21
C LEU A 125 -4.19 2.77 3.99
N HIS A 126 -5.33 2.47 3.35
CA HIS A 126 -6.42 3.42 3.15
C HIS A 126 -7.11 3.75 4.47
N ALA A 127 -7.35 2.76 5.33
CA ALA A 127 -7.95 2.99 6.64
C ALA A 127 -7.06 3.86 7.54
N PHE A 128 -5.73 3.67 7.49
CA PHE A 128 -4.78 4.52 8.20
C PHE A 128 -4.77 5.95 7.65
N ASP A 129 -4.81 6.12 6.33
CA ASP A 129 -4.90 7.44 5.70
C ASP A 129 -6.16 8.19 6.11
N GLU A 130 -7.32 7.54 6.04
CA GLU A 130 -8.60 8.17 6.42
C GLU A 130 -8.63 8.53 7.91
N PHE A 131 -8.17 7.62 8.80
CA PHE A 131 -8.16 7.88 10.23
C PHE A 131 -7.22 9.02 10.62
N LEU A 132 -6.02 9.07 10.02
CA LEU A 132 -5.06 10.16 10.25
C LEU A 132 -5.42 11.44 9.49
N GLY A 133 -6.46 11.44 8.65
CA GLY A 133 -6.88 12.60 7.87
C GLY A 133 -5.87 13.02 6.79
N ILE A 134 -5.13 12.06 6.23
CA ILE A 134 -4.14 12.31 5.18
C ILE A 134 -4.86 12.63 3.87
N ARG A 135 -4.48 13.74 3.24
CA ARG A 135 -5.06 14.21 1.97
C ARG A 135 -4.04 14.07 0.85
N HIS A 136 -4.28 13.14 -0.07
CA HIS A 136 -3.42 12.89 -1.23
C HIS A 136 -3.60 13.94 -2.33
N SER A 137 -2.64 14.05 -3.26
CA SER A 137 -2.85 14.83 -4.48
C SER A 137 -4.00 14.26 -5.29
N LYS A 138 -4.63 15.06 -6.17
CA LYS A 138 -5.76 14.61 -6.98
C LYS A 138 -5.45 13.34 -7.76
N GLU A 139 -4.28 13.28 -8.39
CA GLU A 139 -3.85 12.15 -9.22
C GLU A 139 -3.66 10.88 -8.38
N SER A 140 -3.02 11.02 -7.21
CA SER A 140 -2.81 9.91 -6.27
C SER A 140 -4.13 9.44 -5.65
N ALA A 141 -5.02 10.38 -5.31
CA ALA A 141 -6.35 10.10 -4.78
C ALA A 141 -7.23 9.36 -5.81
N ASP A 142 -7.27 9.83 -7.07
CA ASP A 142 -8.02 9.18 -8.15
C ASP A 142 -7.56 7.74 -8.34
N PHE A 143 -6.23 7.50 -8.31
CA PHE A 143 -5.69 6.14 -8.39
C PHE A 143 -6.11 5.29 -7.17
N LEU A 144 -5.93 5.79 -5.95
CA LEU A 144 -6.25 5.09 -4.71
C LEU A 144 -7.76 4.79 -4.59
N HIS A 145 -8.63 5.73 -4.96
CA HIS A 145 -10.07 5.51 -4.96
C HIS A 145 -10.48 4.42 -5.95
N ARG A 146 -9.89 4.38 -7.16
CA ARG A 146 -10.10 3.27 -8.09
C ARG A 146 -9.68 1.92 -7.49
N MET A 147 -8.61 1.87 -6.69
CA MET A 147 -8.17 0.62 -6.05
C MET A 147 -9.16 0.10 -4.99
N ARG A 148 -10.02 0.96 -4.43
CA ARG A 148 -11.11 0.52 -3.53
C ARG A 148 -12.13 -0.36 -4.24
N GLU A 149 -12.30 -0.23 -5.56
CA GLU A 149 -13.18 -1.12 -6.34
C GLU A 149 -12.64 -2.55 -6.47
N TYR A 150 -11.39 -2.79 -6.07
CA TYR A 150 -10.75 -4.12 -6.03
C TYR A 150 -10.70 -4.70 -4.62
N MET A 151 -11.27 -4.01 -3.63
CA MET A 151 -11.36 -4.48 -2.24
C MET A 151 -12.68 -5.22 -2.01
N PRO A 152 -12.72 -6.17 -1.05
CA PRO A 152 -13.99 -6.75 -0.61
C PRO A 152 -14.98 -5.66 -0.15
N PRO A 153 -16.28 -5.78 -0.43
CA PRO A 153 -17.27 -4.74 -0.11
C PRO A 153 -17.27 -4.31 1.37
N SER A 154 -17.12 -5.26 2.29
CA SER A 154 -17.05 -4.98 3.74
C SER A 154 -15.82 -4.17 4.12
N HIS A 155 -14.69 -4.36 3.44
CA HIS A 155 -13.47 -3.61 3.72
C HIS A 155 -13.57 -2.17 3.19
N LYS A 156 -14.20 -2.00 2.02
CA LYS A 156 -14.51 -0.68 1.46
C LYS A 156 -15.45 0.08 2.40
N ALA A 157 -16.52 -0.56 2.87
CA ALA A 157 -17.47 0.04 3.82
C ALA A 157 -16.78 0.48 5.13
N PHE A 158 -15.84 -0.31 5.64
CA PHE A 158 -15.07 0.06 6.83
C PHE A 158 -14.23 1.34 6.62
N ILE A 159 -13.60 1.50 5.45
CA ILE A 159 -12.86 2.73 5.13
C ILE A 159 -13.80 3.93 5.05
N GLU A 160 -14.98 3.75 4.47
CA GLU A 160 -16.02 4.79 4.35
C GLU A 160 -16.60 5.18 5.73
N GLU A 161 -16.74 4.23 6.65
CA GLU A 161 -17.15 4.48 8.03
C GLU A 161 -16.11 5.32 8.79
N ILE A 162 -14.82 4.99 8.65
CA ILE A 162 -13.73 5.81 9.21
C ILE A 162 -13.76 7.22 8.62
N HIS A 163 -13.89 7.34 7.29
CA HIS A 163 -13.96 8.63 6.61
C HIS A 163 -15.12 9.50 7.11
N SER A 164 -16.28 8.89 7.39
CA SER A 164 -17.48 9.58 7.85
C SER A 164 -17.47 9.88 9.36
N SER A 165 -16.49 9.35 10.09
CA SER A 165 -16.33 9.57 11.53
C SER A 165 -15.80 10.97 11.84
N PRO A 166 -15.93 11.48 13.08
CA PRO A 166 -15.35 12.76 13.46
C PRO A 166 -13.84 12.81 13.20
N SER A 167 -13.39 13.92 12.62
CA SER A 167 -11.98 14.14 12.25
C SER A 167 -11.05 14.09 13.46
N LEU A 168 -10.16 13.09 13.48
CA LEU A 168 -9.07 12.99 14.46
C LEU A 168 -8.20 14.25 14.46
N ARG A 169 -7.84 14.71 13.26
CA ARG A 169 -6.95 15.85 13.08
C ARG A 169 -7.54 17.13 13.67
N ASP A 170 -8.82 17.39 13.40
CA ASP A 170 -9.52 18.57 13.93
C ASP A 170 -9.73 18.43 15.44
N HIS A 171 -10.04 17.23 15.92
CA HIS A 171 -10.14 16.95 17.36
C HIS A 171 -8.82 17.29 18.08
N ILE A 172 -7.67 16.84 17.56
CA ILE A 172 -6.36 17.11 18.17
C ILE A 172 -6.00 18.59 18.08
N LEU A 173 -6.25 19.25 16.94
CA LEU A 173 -6.00 20.69 16.79
C LEU A 173 -6.85 21.55 17.73
N SER A 174 -8.10 21.13 17.99
CA SER A 174 -8.97 21.79 18.97
C SER A 174 -8.59 21.49 20.42
N SER A 175 -7.75 20.47 20.65
CA SER A 175 -7.28 20.10 21.98
C SER A 175 -6.00 20.87 22.34
N ALA A 176 -5.90 21.31 23.59
CA ALA A 176 -4.64 21.82 24.17
C ALA A 176 -3.70 20.67 24.62
N ASN A 177 -3.98 19.42 24.24
CA ASN A 177 -3.25 18.25 24.73
C ASN A 177 -2.01 17.98 23.86
N VAL A 178 -0.86 18.42 24.35
CA VAL A 178 0.45 18.23 23.70
C VAL A 178 0.77 16.75 23.49
N GLN A 179 0.44 15.88 24.44
CA GLN A 179 0.73 14.44 24.33
C GLN A 179 -0.03 13.77 23.18
N LEU A 180 -1.31 14.13 22.99
CA LEU A 180 -2.10 13.64 21.86
C LEU A 180 -1.55 14.12 20.53
N ARG A 181 -1.13 15.38 20.46
CA ARG A 181 -0.48 15.94 19.26
C ARG A 181 0.82 15.21 18.94
N THR A 182 1.68 14.99 19.94
CA THR A 182 2.91 14.22 19.79
C THR A 182 2.61 12.80 19.30
N ALA A 183 1.66 12.10 19.92
CA ALA A 183 1.32 10.73 19.54
C ALA A 183 0.76 10.64 18.10
N TYR A 184 -0.05 11.61 17.68
CA TYR A 184 -0.52 11.69 16.28
C TYR A 184 0.63 11.93 15.31
N ASN A 185 1.51 12.89 15.59
CA ASN A 185 2.66 13.17 14.71
C ASN A 185 3.57 11.95 14.59
N GLN A 186 3.79 11.21 15.67
CA GLN A 186 4.55 9.96 15.62
C GLN A 186 3.87 8.86 14.78
N CYS A 187 2.53 8.83 14.68
CA CYS A 187 1.84 7.92 13.76
C CYS A 187 2.06 8.32 12.31
N VAL A 188 1.97 9.63 12.02
CA VAL A 188 2.21 10.19 10.68
C VAL A 188 3.65 9.93 10.23
N GLU A 189 4.63 10.16 11.10
CA GLU A 189 6.05 9.87 10.87
C GLU A 189 6.28 8.38 10.63
N ALA A 190 5.73 7.50 11.46
CA ALA A 190 5.84 6.05 11.26
C ALA A 190 5.25 5.59 9.91
N LEU A 191 4.15 6.22 9.47
CA LEU A 191 3.56 5.93 8.16
C LEU A 191 4.40 6.48 7.00
N ALA A 192 5.05 7.64 7.18
CA ALA A 192 6.02 8.17 6.23
C ALA A 192 7.26 7.26 6.11
N ASP A 193 7.72 6.70 7.23
CA ASP A 193 8.83 5.75 7.26
C ASP A 193 8.48 4.45 6.54
N LEU A 194 7.28 3.91 6.78
CA LEU A 194 6.77 2.75 6.03
C LEU A 194 6.79 3.02 4.51
N ARG A 195 6.33 4.19 4.09
CA ARG A 195 6.29 4.58 2.67
C ARG A 195 7.68 4.77 2.09
N SER A 196 8.58 5.38 2.84
CA SER A 196 9.99 5.52 2.45
C SER A 196 10.66 4.17 2.29
N TYR A 197 10.39 3.24 3.22
CA TYR A 197 10.88 1.87 3.14
C TYR A 197 10.29 1.13 1.92
N HIS A 198 8.99 1.28 1.66
CA HIS A 198 8.36 0.71 0.47
C HIS A 198 8.96 1.25 -0.83
N ILE A 199 9.29 2.55 -0.91
CA ILE A 199 10.03 3.13 -2.05
C ILE A 199 11.39 2.43 -2.22
N ALA A 200 12.12 2.16 -1.14
CA ALA A 200 13.40 1.45 -1.19
C ALA A 200 13.23 0.00 -1.69
N VAL A 201 12.20 -0.70 -1.21
CA VAL A 201 11.83 -2.04 -1.69
C VAL A 201 11.53 -2.00 -3.19
N VAL A 202 10.62 -1.13 -3.64
CA VAL A 202 10.29 -0.99 -5.07
C VAL A 202 11.52 -0.63 -5.91
N THR A 203 12.40 0.24 -5.40
CA THR A 203 13.66 0.57 -6.10
C THR A 203 14.51 -0.68 -6.33
N LYS A 204 14.69 -1.53 -5.31
CA LYS A 204 15.44 -2.79 -5.41
C LYS A 204 14.78 -3.79 -6.38
N TYR A 205 13.48 -4.04 -6.19
CA TYR A 205 12.75 -5.13 -6.87
C TYR A 205 12.25 -4.77 -8.27
N LEU A 206 12.13 -3.48 -8.59
CA LEU A 206 11.65 -3.02 -9.90
C LEU A 206 12.76 -2.31 -10.68
N ILE A 207 13.32 -1.23 -10.12
CA ILE A 207 14.22 -0.33 -10.87
C ILE A 207 15.60 -0.95 -11.05
N THR A 208 16.25 -1.37 -9.96
CA THR A 208 17.57 -2.00 -10.03
C THR A 208 17.53 -3.32 -10.79
N ALA A 209 16.48 -4.13 -10.58
CA ALA A 209 16.26 -5.38 -11.31
C ALA A 209 16.06 -5.13 -12.83
N ALA A 210 15.31 -4.10 -13.22
CA ALA A 210 15.18 -3.69 -14.63
C ALA A 210 16.52 -3.37 -15.27
N THR A 211 17.33 -2.53 -14.62
CA THR A 211 18.65 -2.14 -15.12
C THR A 211 19.58 -3.34 -15.29
N LYS A 212 19.59 -4.27 -14.31
CA LYS A 212 20.35 -5.52 -14.41
C LYS A 212 19.88 -6.41 -15.54
N ALA A 213 18.56 -6.54 -15.73
CA ALA A 213 17.99 -7.31 -16.82
C ALA A 213 18.40 -6.75 -18.19
N LYS A 214 18.41 -5.42 -18.36
CA LYS A 214 18.89 -4.76 -19.60
C LYS A 214 20.36 -5.06 -19.89
N GLY A 215 21.22 -5.03 -18.87
CA GLY A 215 22.65 -5.31 -19.01
C GLY A 215 23.00 -6.77 -19.35
N ARG A 216 22.08 -7.71 -19.17
CA ARG A 216 22.28 -9.16 -19.39
C ARG A 216 21.68 -9.70 -20.69
N ARG A 217 20.96 -8.91 -21.50
CA ARG A 217 20.30 -9.40 -22.72
C ARG A 217 21.29 -9.55 -23.90
N PRO A 218 21.43 -10.75 -24.51
CA PRO A 218 21.86 -10.87 -25.91
C PRO A 218 20.73 -10.42 -26.84
N ASN A 219 21.04 -9.83 -28.00
CA ASN A 219 20.13 -9.17 -28.95
C ASN A 219 18.93 -9.98 -29.52
N HIS A 220 18.63 -11.21 -29.05
CA HIS A 220 17.74 -12.14 -29.77
C HIS A 220 16.66 -12.88 -28.94
N LEU A 221 16.39 -12.50 -27.69
CA LEU A 221 15.29 -13.11 -26.91
C LEU A 221 14.14 -12.12 -26.64
N PRO A 222 12.86 -12.53 -26.80
CA PRO A 222 11.72 -11.70 -26.44
C PRO A 222 11.66 -11.59 -24.92
N GLY A 223 12.20 -10.49 -24.38
CA GLY A 223 12.00 -10.12 -22.98
C GLY A 223 10.61 -9.50 -22.76
N PRO A 224 10.21 -9.25 -21.49
CA PRO A 224 9.02 -8.45 -21.23
C PRO A 224 9.11 -7.15 -22.04
N SER A 225 8.00 -6.79 -22.70
CA SER A 225 7.89 -5.61 -23.55
C SER A 225 8.45 -4.39 -22.82
N GLN A 226 9.18 -3.50 -23.55
CA GLN A 226 9.66 -2.20 -23.03
C GLN A 226 8.57 -1.44 -22.27
N ALA A 227 7.31 -1.66 -22.63
CA ALA A 227 6.13 -1.07 -22.01
C ALA A 227 5.84 -1.47 -20.55
N LEU A 228 6.39 -2.60 -20.06
CA LEU A 228 6.31 -3.01 -18.65
C LEU A 228 7.47 -2.44 -17.80
N GLU A 229 8.46 -1.78 -18.41
CA GLU A 229 9.72 -1.45 -17.72
C GLU A 229 9.59 -0.29 -16.73
N GLU A 230 8.65 0.64 -16.93
CA GLU A 230 8.51 1.86 -16.11
C GLU A 230 7.22 1.93 -15.28
N ARG A 231 6.29 1.00 -15.49
CA ARG A 231 5.00 0.95 -14.81
C ARG A 231 4.93 -0.16 -13.78
N GLY A 232 4.19 0.09 -12.71
CA GLY A 232 3.84 -0.93 -11.73
C GLY A 232 2.79 -1.87 -12.31
N THR A 233 2.57 -2.99 -11.63
CA THR A 233 1.51 -3.95 -11.97
C THR A 233 0.11 -3.33 -11.95
N GLY A 234 -0.08 -2.27 -11.16
CA GLY A 234 -1.30 -1.45 -11.12
C GLY A 234 -1.39 -0.36 -12.20
N GLY A 235 -0.36 -0.16 -13.03
CA GLY A 235 -0.36 0.74 -14.20
C GLY A 235 0.21 2.16 -13.97
N THR A 236 0.66 2.51 -12.77
CA THR A 236 1.21 3.84 -12.44
C THR A 236 2.71 3.95 -12.74
N ILE A 237 3.18 5.19 -12.93
CA ILE A 237 4.62 5.52 -12.81
C ILE A 237 4.98 5.41 -11.33
N VAL A 238 5.56 4.27 -10.95
CA VAL A 238 5.52 3.81 -9.56
C VAL A 238 6.21 4.78 -8.60
N LEU A 239 7.40 5.27 -8.96
CA LEU A 239 8.18 6.10 -8.04
C LEU A 239 7.56 7.48 -7.82
N SER A 240 6.99 8.12 -8.85
CA SER A 240 6.35 9.44 -8.68
C SER A 240 5.10 9.33 -7.82
N PHE A 241 4.29 8.29 -8.06
CA PHE A 241 3.12 8.00 -7.22
C PHE A 241 3.50 7.73 -5.77
N LEU A 242 4.45 6.82 -5.51
CA LEU A 242 4.85 6.50 -4.14
C LEU A 242 5.48 7.68 -3.39
N LYS A 243 6.30 8.49 -4.08
CA LYS A 243 6.85 9.73 -3.50
C LYS A 243 5.74 10.73 -3.17
N SER A 244 4.80 10.95 -4.09
CA SER A 244 3.64 11.83 -3.86
C SER A 244 2.85 11.40 -2.62
N VAL A 245 2.53 10.11 -2.50
CA VAL A 245 1.80 9.56 -1.35
C VAL A 245 2.60 9.70 -0.04
N ARG A 246 3.92 9.48 -0.04
CA ARG A 246 4.78 9.73 1.13
C ARG A 246 4.80 11.21 1.51
N ASP A 247 5.04 12.08 0.55
CA ASP A 247 5.19 13.52 0.79
C ASP A 247 3.88 14.10 1.35
N LYS A 248 2.74 13.62 0.85
CA LYS A 248 1.41 13.99 1.37
C LYS A 248 1.11 13.52 2.79
N THR A 249 1.72 12.44 3.31
CA THR A 249 1.63 12.20 4.76
C THR A 249 2.55 13.07 5.57
N LEU A 250 3.74 13.40 5.08
CA LEU A 250 4.62 14.34 5.81
C LEU A 250 3.96 15.72 5.96
N GLU A 251 3.19 16.17 4.96
CA GLU A 251 2.37 17.38 5.05
C GLU A 251 1.26 17.30 6.13
N ALA A 252 0.89 16.11 6.60
CA ALA A 252 -0.14 15.92 7.62
C ALA A 252 0.36 16.12 9.06
N VAL A 253 1.67 16.27 9.27
CA VAL A 253 2.29 16.57 10.58
C VAL A 253 1.74 17.90 11.09
N LEU A 254 1.30 17.91 12.36
CA LEU A 254 0.83 19.11 13.03
C LEU A 254 2.02 19.91 13.58
N PRO A 255 1.98 21.25 13.52
CA PRO A 255 3.03 22.09 14.12
C PRO A 255 3.08 21.83 15.63
N GLN A 256 4.29 21.76 16.20
CA GLN A 256 4.42 21.84 17.66
C GLN A 256 4.03 23.26 18.08
N ASN A 257 3.22 23.39 19.13
CA ASN A 257 3.05 24.70 19.74
C ASN A 257 4.30 24.94 20.60
N ASP A 258 4.99 26.04 20.37
CA ASP A 258 6.01 26.56 21.28
C ASP A 258 5.41 26.87 22.67
#